data_AF-A0A929F7R3-F1
#
_entry.id   AF-A0A929F7R3-F1
#
_cell.length_a   1.000
_cell.length_b   1.000
_cell.length_c   1.000
_cell.angle_alpha   90.00
_cell.angle_beta   90.00
_cell.angle_gamma   90.00
#
_symmetry.space_group_name_H-M   'P 1'
#
loop_
_entity.id
_entity.type
_entity.pdbx_description
1 polymer ?
#
loop_
_entity_poly.entity_id
_entity_poly.type
_entity_poly.pdbx_seq_one_letter_code
_entity_poly.pdbx_strand_id
1 'polypeptide(L)'
;GFLRRLEKVEEIPDFKKGVNIFRSEEKAGFADIHRKQCARCHVWGEGRERRGDLRASGCAACHMLYGNDGVYEGDDNAISQNGEDRPYPLKHQITNAIPGAQCTHCHTRGKRIGTSFVGMFEYDYVKDGKAPPFDEQGKPQVPLFTKEYLHVREDVHFERGMQCADCHTSIDVHGDGNIYPTTFYQVEVSCYDCHGTPEQYPWELPVGYGTPVTLEGERGSYKAGGKEYLITSRGNVKANWCREKEQAYVISRYTGKKHRIPMLKNVNSTDRFKTQQGKVAMASIPGHIEQMECYACHSTWAPQCFGCHMQYDRRVKGTDWVTTSKKVDPKTGRQTITEELGDLTIENRSFLRWENPILGKNFRGKVTPLVPGCQVFYTFIDEKGNIKALNKFYKTSTGHNDPTLAPLNPHSATLAARTCEDCHTNPKSMGYGTGNSR
;
A
#
# COMPACT_ATOMS: atom_id res chain seq x y z
N GLY A 1 -7.73 13.03 17.10
CA GLY A 1 -8.00 12.01 18.14
C GLY A 1 -7.82 10.63 17.56
N PHE A 2 -7.49 9.65 18.40
CA PHE A 2 -7.44 8.22 18.08
C PHE A 2 -8.24 7.47 19.15
N LEU A 3 -8.82 6.32 18.79
CA LEU A 3 -9.49 5.47 19.76
C LEU A 3 -8.43 4.58 20.39
N ARG A 4 -8.26 4.72 21.71
CA ARG A 4 -7.44 3.82 22.52
C ARG A 4 -8.28 2.60 22.83
N ARG A 5 -7.81 1.41 22.42
CA ARG A 5 -8.36 0.10 22.79
C ARG A 5 -9.76 -0.18 22.24
N LEU A 6 -9.92 -1.30 21.57
CA LEU A 6 -11.22 -1.89 21.27
C LEU A 6 -11.65 -2.76 22.45
N GLU A 7 -12.77 -2.45 23.08
CA GLU A 7 -13.35 -3.34 24.11
C GLU A 7 -13.96 -4.60 23.49
N LYS A 8 -14.57 -4.44 22.31
CA LYS A 8 -15.18 -5.51 21.53
C LYS A 8 -15.09 -5.19 20.05
N VAL A 9 -14.82 -6.20 19.25
CA VAL A 9 -15.01 -6.17 17.80
C VAL A 9 -16.06 -7.21 17.42
N GLU A 10 -16.88 -6.87 16.43
CA GLU A 10 -17.83 -7.81 15.86
C GLU A 10 -17.30 -8.27 14.50
N GLU A 11 -17.35 -9.57 14.29
CA GLU A 11 -17.02 -10.13 13.00
C GLU A 11 -18.02 -9.66 11.94
N ILE A 12 -17.51 -9.29 10.77
CA ILE A 12 -18.32 -8.98 9.58
C ILE A 12 -19.20 -10.20 9.29
N PRO A 13 -20.53 -10.06 9.25
CA PRO A 13 -21.43 -11.22 9.13
C PRO A 13 -21.24 -11.95 7.80
N ASP A 14 -21.40 -13.27 7.82
CA ASP A 14 -21.64 -14.03 6.58
C ASP A 14 -22.95 -13.58 5.91
N PHE A 15 -23.17 -14.02 4.68
CA PHE A 15 -24.37 -13.67 3.92
C PHE A 15 -25.69 -13.92 4.69
N LYS A 16 -25.88 -15.10 5.29
CA LYS A 16 -27.15 -15.46 5.97
C LYS A 16 -27.41 -14.56 7.17
N LYS A 17 -26.39 -14.35 8.00
CA LYS A 17 -26.45 -13.42 9.13
C LYS A 17 -26.64 -11.97 8.65
N GLY A 18 -25.99 -11.61 7.55
CA GLY A 18 -26.11 -10.32 6.88
C GLY A 18 -27.52 -10.02 6.42
N VAL A 19 -28.25 -11.01 5.87
CA VAL A 19 -29.66 -10.85 5.47
C VAL A 19 -30.51 -10.43 6.67
N ASN A 20 -30.30 -11.05 7.83
CA ASN A 20 -31.04 -10.74 9.05
C ASN A 20 -30.70 -9.33 9.58
N ILE A 21 -29.41 -8.95 9.55
CA ILE A 21 -28.93 -7.65 10.06
C ILE A 21 -29.39 -6.51 9.15
N PHE A 22 -29.16 -6.64 7.84
CA PHE A 22 -29.41 -5.57 6.87
C PHE A 22 -30.84 -5.59 6.31
N ARG A 23 -31.61 -6.65 6.60
CA ARG A 23 -32.96 -6.91 6.06
C ARG A 23 -32.99 -6.80 4.52
N SER A 24 -31.91 -7.26 3.89
CA SER A 24 -31.68 -7.11 2.45
C SER A 24 -30.60 -8.08 1.98
N GLU A 25 -30.96 -8.97 1.04
CA GLU A 25 -30.00 -9.86 0.37
C GLU A 25 -28.93 -9.10 -0.41
N GLU A 26 -29.34 -8.03 -1.10
CA GLU A 26 -28.43 -7.17 -1.86
C GLU A 26 -27.31 -6.60 -0.96
N LYS A 27 -27.68 -5.99 0.18
CA LYS A 27 -26.72 -5.42 1.14
C LYS A 27 -25.91 -6.50 1.85
N ALA A 28 -26.52 -7.64 2.14
CA ALA A 28 -25.81 -8.79 2.70
C ALA A 28 -24.74 -9.31 1.73
N GLY A 29 -25.06 -9.41 0.44
CA GLY A 29 -24.09 -9.75 -0.60
C GLY A 29 -22.95 -8.74 -0.67
N PHE A 30 -23.26 -7.45 -0.60
CA PHE A 30 -22.24 -6.40 -0.62
C PHE A 30 -21.28 -6.50 0.58
N ALA A 31 -21.79 -6.77 1.78
CA ALA A 31 -20.98 -7.00 2.96
C ALA A 31 -20.15 -8.29 2.87
N ASP A 32 -20.74 -9.36 2.32
CA ASP A 32 -20.10 -10.67 2.20
C ASP A 32 -18.91 -10.67 1.22
N ILE A 33 -18.87 -9.75 0.25
CA ILE A 33 -17.68 -9.53 -0.60
C ILE A 33 -16.41 -9.34 0.23
N HIS A 34 -16.49 -8.69 1.39
CA HIS A 34 -15.33 -8.56 2.26
C HIS A 34 -14.78 -9.95 2.62
N ARG A 35 -15.65 -10.86 3.04
CA ARG A 35 -15.30 -12.24 3.42
C ARG A 35 -14.81 -13.04 2.21
N LYS A 36 -15.36 -12.79 1.02
CA LYS A 36 -15.01 -13.52 -0.22
C LYS A 36 -13.74 -13.05 -0.92
N GLN A 37 -13.41 -11.76 -0.83
CA GLN A 37 -12.37 -11.16 -1.68
C GLN A 37 -11.37 -10.29 -0.94
N CYS A 38 -11.80 -9.55 0.08
CA CYS A 38 -10.93 -8.60 0.78
C CYS A 38 -10.12 -9.29 1.87
N ALA A 39 -10.78 -10.10 2.70
CA ALA A 39 -10.19 -10.82 3.84
C ALA A 39 -9.06 -11.76 3.42
N ARG A 40 -8.99 -12.19 2.16
CA ARG A 40 -7.88 -12.99 1.62
C ARG A 40 -6.51 -12.32 1.73
N CYS A 41 -6.44 -10.99 1.80
CA CYS A 41 -5.20 -10.22 1.89
C CYS A 41 -4.89 -9.77 3.32
N HIS A 42 -5.82 -9.99 4.26
CA HIS A 42 -5.59 -9.67 5.66
C HIS A 42 -4.64 -10.71 6.28
N VAL A 43 -3.81 -10.28 7.23
CA VAL A 43 -2.61 -11.01 7.71
C VAL A 43 -2.89 -12.44 8.19
N TRP A 44 -4.11 -12.74 8.61
CA TRP A 44 -4.51 -14.07 9.08
C TRP A 44 -4.96 -15.02 7.98
N GLY A 45 -4.97 -14.63 6.70
CA GLY A 45 -5.25 -15.54 5.58
C GLY A 45 -3.98 -15.92 4.81
N GLU A 46 -3.86 -17.18 4.40
CA GLU A 46 -2.76 -17.68 3.56
C GLU A 46 -2.84 -17.21 2.09
N GLY A 47 -3.93 -16.52 1.72
CA GLY A 47 -4.15 -16.05 0.36
C GLY A 47 -4.60 -17.16 -0.58
N ARG A 48 -4.68 -16.86 -1.87
CA ARG A 48 -5.06 -17.84 -2.89
C ARG A 48 -3.85 -18.68 -3.29
N GLU A 49 -4.09 -19.91 -3.69
CA GLU A 49 -3.10 -20.75 -4.37
C GLU A 49 -2.89 -20.27 -5.82
N ARG A 50 -2.34 -19.06 -5.96
CA ARG A 50 -2.08 -18.39 -7.23
C ARG A 50 -0.73 -17.71 -7.16
N ARG A 51 -0.04 -17.65 -8.30
CA ARG A 51 1.25 -16.95 -8.43
C ARG A 51 1.21 -15.55 -7.84
N GLY A 52 2.12 -15.27 -6.92
CA GLY A 52 2.20 -14.01 -6.17
C GLY A 52 1.25 -13.91 -4.97
N ASP A 53 0.21 -14.73 -4.84
CA ASP A 53 -0.64 -14.66 -3.64
C ASP A 53 -0.13 -15.57 -2.50
N LEU A 54 0.80 -16.47 -2.82
CA LEU A 54 1.34 -17.52 -1.94
C LEU A 54 2.11 -16.93 -0.76
N ARG A 55 1.70 -17.27 0.46
CA ARG A 55 2.38 -16.90 1.71
C ARG A 55 1.81 -17.70 2.88
N ALA A 56 2.46 -17.59 4.04
CA ALA A 56 1.90 -18.05 5.30
C ALA A 56 0.93 -17.01 5.91
N SER A 57 0.37 -17.33 7.08
CA SER A 57 -0.51 -16.43 7.86
C SER A 57 0.17 -15.94 9.15
N GLY A 58 -0.40 -14.92 9.79
CA GLY A 58 0.08 -14.39 11.07
C GLY A 58 1.49 -13.81 10.98
N CYS A 59 2.33 -14.08 11.99
CA CYS A 59 3.72 -13.62 12.02
C CYS A 59 4.52 -14.13 10.80
N ALA A 60 4.25 -15.37 10.38
CA ALA A 60 4.93 -15.99 9.26
C ALA A 60 4.58 -15.34 7.92
N ALA A 61 3.45 -14.63 7.82
CA ALA A 61 3.06 -13.93 6.58
C ALA A 61 4.10 -12.92 6.10
N CYS A 62 4.89 -12.36 7.02
CA CYS A 62 5.98 -11.43 6.70
C CYS A 62 7.36 -12.04 6.98
N HIS A 63 7.48 -12.86 8.02
CA HIS A 63 8.77 -13.34 8.48
C HIS A 63 9.24 -14.64 7.84
N MET A 64 8.37 -15.36 7.12
CA MET A 64 8.74 -16.49 6.26
C MET A 64 8.62 -16.04 4.81
N LEU A 65 9.74 -15.98 4.10
CA LEU A 65 9.75 -15.45 2.74
C LEU A 65 9.22 -16.47 1.76
N TYR A 66 8.33 -16.05 0.86
CA TYR A 66 7.82 -16.86 -0.24
C TYR A 66 8.28 -16.29 -1.57
N GLY A 67 8.63 -17.18 -2.51
CA GLY A 67 8.74 -16.81 -3.91
C GLY A 67 7.33 -16.66 -4.50
N ASN A 68 7.20 -15.89 -5.58
CA ASN A 68 5.92 -15.75 -6.28
C ASN A 68 5.37 -17.10 -6.76
N ASP A 69 6.25 -18.05 -7.05
CA ASP A 69 5.90 -19.39 -7.53
C ASP A 69 5.84 -20.42 -6.40
N GLY A 70 6.12 -20.03 -5.14
CA GLY A 70 6.00 -20.90 -3.97
C GLY A 70 6.98 -22.07 -3.94
N VAL A 71 8.17 -21.88 -4.52
CA VAL A 71 9.20 -22.92 -4.61
C VAL A 71 10.15 -22.81 -3.42
N TYR A 72 10.51 -23.96 -2.85
CA TYR A 72 11.54 -24.08 -1.83
C TYR A 72 12.93 -24.05 -2.49
N GLU A 73 13.81 -23.18 -2.01
CA GLU A 73 15.18 -22.97 -2.52
C GLU A 73 16.25 -23.29 -1.46
N GLY A 74 15.88 -23.95 -0.35
CA GLY A 74 16.84 -24.39 0.66
C GLY A 74 17.36 -25.81 0.41
N ASP A 75 18.35 -26.20 1.20
CA ASP A 75 18.99 -27.53 1.13
C ASP A 75 18.46 -28.49 2.22
N ASP A 76 17.23 -28.30 2.71
CA ASP A 76 16.62 -29.20 3.69
C ASP A 76 16.13 -30.49 3.00
N ASN A 77 16.86 -31.58 3.22
CA ASN A 77 16.56 -32.90 2.69
C ASN A 77 15.20 -33.47 3.16
N ALA A 78 14.57 -32.90 4.19
CA ALA A 78 13.25 -33.31 4.66
C ALA A 78 12.10 -32.68 3.86
N ILE A 79 12.37 -31.68 3.00
CA ILE A 79 11.36 -31.06 2.14
C ILE A 79 11.44 -31.71 0.76
N SER A 80 10.36 -32.40 0.38
CA SER A 80 10.23 -33.01 -0.95
C SER A 80 10.35 -31.94 -2.04
N GLN A 81 11.43 -31.99 -2.83
CA GLN A 81 11.61 -31.16 -4.03
C GLN A 81 10.72 -31.62 -5.19
N ASN A 82 10.03 -32.76 -5.02
CA ASN A 82 9.17 -33.36 -6.03
C ASN A 82 7.76 -32.77 -5.96
N GLY A 83 7.62 -31.49 -6.31
CA GLY A 83 6.36 -30.89 -6.82
C GLY A 83 5.05 -31.35 -6.17
N GLU A 84 5.01 -31.57 -4.85
CA GLU A 84 3.76 -31.87 -4.14
C GLU A 84 2.82 -30.67 -4.25
N ASP A 85 1.51 -30.93 -4.15
CA ASP A 85 0.38 -29.99 -4.32
C ASP A 85 0.37 -28.74 -3.40
N ARG A 86 1.48 -28.39 -2.73
CA ARG A 86 1.55 -27.30 -1.76
C ARG A 86 2.69 -26.30 -2.01
N PRO A 87 2.43 -24.99 -1.83
CA PRO A 87 3.45 -23.95 -1.91
C PRO A 87 4.34 -23.93 -0.66
N TYR A 88 5.62 -23.70 -0.85
CA TYR A 88 6.65 -23.64 0.20
C TYR A 88 7.28 -22.24 0.30
N PRO A 89 7.75 -21.85 1.50
CA PRO A 89 8.62 -20.68 1.64
C PRO A 89 9.94 -20.93 0.92
N LEU A 90 10.67 -19.88 0.55
CA LEU A 90 11.99 -19.98 -0.07
C LEU A 90 12.97 -20.77 0.80
N LYS A 91 12.92 -20.57 2.13
CA LYS A 91 13.74 -21.26 3.11
C LYS A 91 12.95 -21.50 4.39
N HIS A 92 13.31 -22.54 5.15
CA HIS A 92 12.74 -22.79 6.47
C HIS A 92 13.42 -21.89 7.52
N GLN A 93 13.19 -20.58 7.43
CA GLN A 93 13.85 -19.59 8.28
C GLN A 93 12.99 -18.35 8.51
N ILE A 94 12.85 -17.94 9.77
CA ILE A 94 12.27 -16.65 10.15
C ILE A 94 13.31 -15.55 9.95
N THR A 95 12.93 -14.45 9.30
CA THR A 95 13.82 -13.31 9.04
C THR A 95 13.21 -11.97 9.40
N ASN A 96 14.04 -11.02 9.82
CA ASN A 96 13.70 -9.61 9.95
C ASN A 96 14.20 -8.74 8.77
N ALA A 97 14.87 -9.38 7.80
CA ALA A 97 15.31 -8.80 6.53
C ALA A 97 14.23 -9.07 5.47
N ILE A 98 13.15 -8.29 5.53
CA ILE A 98 11.96 -8.50 4.70
C ILE A 98 12.08 -7.68 3.40
N PRO A 99 12.12 -8.31 2.21
CA PRO A 99 12.12 -7.59 0.95
C PRO A 99 10.74 -7.01 0.63
N GLY A 100 10.71 -5.97 -0.20
CA GLY A 100 9.46 -5.36 -0.69
C GLY A 100 8.57 -6.36 -1.44
N ALA A 101 9.16 -7.37 -2.09
CA ALA A 101 8.42 -8.47 -2.71
C ALA A 101 7.54 -9.24 -1.71
N GLN A 102 7.97 -9.39 -0.45
CA GLN A 102 7.13 -10.02 0.56
C GLN A 102 5.88 -9.15 0.86
N CYS A 103 6.04 -7.84 0.85
CA CYS A 103 4.94 -6.90 1.06
C CYS A 103 3.95 -6.89 -0.11
N THR A 104 4.40 -7.16 -1.35
CA THR A 104 3.53 -7.15 -2.52
C THR A 104 2.56 -8.33 -2.55
N HIS A 105 2.79 -9.44 -1.84
CA HIS A 105 1.79 -10.51 -1.69
C HIS A 105 0.42 -10.03 -1.14
N CYS A 106 0.39 -8.86 -0.47
CA CYS A 106 -0.86 -8.21 -0.04
C CYS A 106 -1.06 -6.79 -0.59
N HIS A 107 0.01 -5.99 -0.70
CA HIS A 107 -0.07 -4.55 -1.02
C HIS A 107 -0.19 -4.23 -2.53
N THR A 108 -0.86 -5.09 -3.29
CA THR A 108 -1.05 -4.99 -4.75
C THR A 108 -2.39 -4.43 -5.20
N ARG A 109 -3.39 -4.34 -4.31
CA ARG A 109 -4.78 -4.00 -4.69
C ARG A 109 -5.24 -2.64 -4.23
N GLY A 110 -5.89 -2.51 -3.06
CA GLY A 110 -6.65 -1.31 -2.69
C GLY A 110 -5.99 0.03 -3.03
N LYS A 111 -4.74 0.24 -2.58
CA LYS A 111 -3.94 1.45 -2.88
C LYS A 111 -2.77 1.22 -3.86
N ARG A 112 -2.51 -0.03 -4.29
CA ARG A 112 -1.36 -0.40 -5.17
C ARG A 112 0.01 0.12 -4.71
N ILE A 113 0.20 0.38 -3.41
CA ILE A 113 1.44 0.97 -2.90
C ILE A 113 2.66 0.06 -3.12
N GLY A 114 2.49 -1.26 -2.95
CA GLY A 114 3.58 -2.21 -3.10
C GLY A 114 4.02 -2.31 -4.56
N THR A 115 3.07 -2.38 -5.49
CA THR A 115 3.38 -2.44 -6.92
C THR A 115 3.96 -1.12 -7.41
N SER A 116 3.42 0.02 -6.95
CA SER A 116 3.94 1.33 -7.35
C SER A 116 5.37 1.56 -6.90
N PHE A 117 5.70 1.11 -5.67
CA PHE A 117 7.06 1.19 -5.13
C PHE A 117 8.10 0.47 -6.00
N VAL A 118 7.72 -0.68 -6.55
CA VAL A 118 8.56 -1.48 -7.47
C VAL A 118 8.33 -1.15 -8.94
N GLY A 119 7.66 -0.03 -9.24
CA GLY A 119 7.47 0.45 -10.61
C GLY A 119 6.44 -0.32 -11.44
N MET A 120 5.63 -1.18 -10.83
CA MET A 120 4.62 -2.00 -11.48
C MET A 120 3.23 -1.36 -11.43
N PHE A 121 2.57 -1.32 -12.58
CA PHE A 121 1.21 -0.83 -12.75
C PHE A 121 0.32 -1.93 -13.34
N GLU A 122 -0.84 -2.16 -12.72
CA GLU A 122 -1.83 -3.16 -13.17
C GLU A 122 -2.36 -2.77 -14.55
N TYR A 123 -2.25 -3.67 -15.53
CA TYR A 123 -2.74 -3.43 -16.88
C TYR A 123 -4.26 -3.54 -16.95
N ASP A 124 -4.84 -2.58 -17.68
CA ASP A 124 -6.24 -2.50 -18.04
C ASP A 124 -6.42 -3.43 -19.24
N TYR A 125 -6.89 -4.66 -19.02
CA TYR A 125 -7.86 -5.36 -19.89
C TYR A 125 -8.18 -6.72 -19.24
N VAL A 126 -9.39 -7.21 -19.52
CA VAL A 126 -9.84 -8.56 -19.12
C VAL A 126 -8.87 -9.58 -19.71
N LYS A 127 -8.68 -10.72 -19.00
CA LYS A 127 -7.89 -11.92 -19.36
C LYS A 127 -8.16 -12.45 -20.79
N ASP A 128 -7.87 -11.67 -21.81
CA ASP A 128 -7.68 -12.18 -23.15
C ASP A 128 -6.21 -12.58 -23.21
N GLY A 129 -5.92 -13.84 -22.91
CA GLY A 129 -4.57 -14.41 -22.96
C GLY A 129 -3.97 -14.45 -24.36
N LYS A 130 -4.35 -13.51 -25.22
CA LYS A 130 -3.84 -13.21 -26.56
C LYS A 130 -3.52 -11.72 -26.72
N ALA A 131 -3.77 -10.91 -25.69
CA ALA A 131 -3.55 -9.47 -25.69
C ALA A 131 -2.29 -9.11 -24.86
N PRO A 132 -1.72 -7.91 -25.10
CA PRO A 132 -0.67 -7.37 -24.22
C PRO A 132 -1.17 -7.25 -22.77
N PRO A 133 -0.23 -7.20 -21.80
CA PRO A 133 1.20 -7.07 -22.00
C PRO A 133 1.86 -8.42 -22.30
N PHE A 134 2.89 -8.37 -23.15
CA PHE A 134 3.70 -9.53 -23.50
C PHE A 134 4.97 -9.60 -22.63
N ASP A 135 5.50 -10.81 -22.46
CA ASP A 135 6.81 -11.08 -21.89
C ASP A 135 7.93 -10.80 -22.92
N GLU A 136 9.18 -11.02 -22.51
CA GLU A 136 10.37 -10.81 -23.35
C GLU A 136 10.40 -11.68 -24.61
N GLN A 137 9.63 -12.79 -24.63
CA GLN A 137 9.50 -13.70 -25.77
C GLN A 137 8.28 -13.36 -26.65
N GLY A 138 7.59 -12.25 -26.36
CA GLY A 138 6.39 -11.84 -27.09
C GLY A 138 5.15 -12.68 -26.78
N LYS A 139 5.18 -13.49 -25.71
CA LYS A 139 4.03 -14.28 -25.26
C LYS A 139 3.24 -13.49 -24.22
N PRO A 140 1.91 -13.69 -24.11
CA PRO A 140 1.10 -13.07 -23.06
C PRO A 140 1.70 -13.32 -21.67
N GLN A 141 1.80 -12.27 -20.84
CA GLN A 141 2.37 -12.39 -19.51
C GLN A 141 1.61 -13.42 -18.67
N VAL A 142 2.34 -14.23 -17.90
CA VAL A 142 1.74 -15.08 -16.87
C VAL A 142 1.25 -14.17 -15.72
N PRO A 143 -0.05 -14.21 -15.35
CA PRO A 143 -0.57 -13.31 -14.34
C PRO A 143 0.14 -13.45 -12.99
N LEU A 144 0.48 -12.32 -12.40
CA LEU A 144 1.00 -12.18 -11.03
C LEU A 144 -0.10 -11.56 -10.17
N PHE A 145 -0.37 -12.08 -8.97
CA PHE A 145 -1.50 -11.62 -8.14
C PHE A 145 -2.85 -11.65 -8.89
N THR A 146 -3.00 -12.57 -9.84
CA THR A 146 -4.12 -12.69 -10.81
C THR A 146 -4.30 -11.51 -11.78
N LYS A 147 -3.26 -10.70 -11.96
CA LYS A 147 -3.24 -9.51 -12.81
C LYS A 147 -1.99 -9.50 -13.69
N GLU A 148 -2.01 -8.67 -14.72
CA GLU A 148 -0.87 -8.40 -15.58
C GLU A 148 -0.34 -7.01 -15.27
N TYR A 149 0.95 -6.77 -15.52
CA TYR A 149 1.59 -5.52 -15.12
C TYR A 149 2.48 -4.95 -16.22
N LEU A 150 2.45 -3.62 -16.33
CA LEU A 150 3.45 -2.85 -17.04
C LEU A 150 4.46 -2.26 -16.05
N HIS A 151 5.71 -2.17 -16.49
CA HIS A 151 6.71 -1.38 -15.78
C HIS A 151 6.60 0.09 -16.21
N VAL A 152 6.50 1.00 -15.24
CA VAL A 152 6.43 2.45 -15.46
C VAL A 152 7.74 3.08 -15.00
N ARG A 153 7.90 3.20 -13.67
CA ARG A 153 9.11 3.69 -13.03
C ARG A 153 9.07 3.40 -11.54
N GLU A 154 10.17 2.86 -11.03
CA GLU A 154 10.36 2.54 -9.62
C GLU A 154 10.40 3.80 -8.73
N ASP A 155 10.11 3.62 -7.44
CA ASP A 155 10.45 4.62 -6.44
C ASP A 155 11.98 4.71 -6.31
N VAL A 156 12.50 5.92 -6.23
CA VAL A 156 13.94 6.18 -6.15
C VAL A 156 14.62 5.54 -4.94
N HIS A 157 13.87 5.27 -3.86
CA HIS A 157 14.39 4.55 -2.71
C HIS A 157 14.56 3.06 -3.04
N PHE A 158 13.59 2.47 -3.76
CA PHE A 158 13.67 1.10 -4.26
C PHE A 158 14.80 0.94 -5.28
N GLU A 159 14.90 1.85 -6.27
CA GLU A 159 16.00 1.88 -7.27
C GLU A 159 17.37 1.86 -6.59
N ARG A 160 17.49 2.50 -5.41
CA ARG A 160 18.74 2.56 -4.65
C ARG A 160 19.02 1.31 -3.82
N GLY A 161 18.04 0.46 -3.59
CA GLY A 161 18.14 -0.80 -2.85
C GLY A 161 17.43 -0.81 -1.48
N MET A 162 16.67 0.23 -1.15
CA MET A 162 15.87 0.28 0.08
C MET A 162 14.57 -0.52 -0.06
N GLN A 163 14.10 -1.07 1.05
CA GLN A 163 12.85 -1.84 1.14
C GLN A 163 11.83 -1.14 2.03
N CYS A 164 10.58 -1.62 2.04
CA CYS A 164 9.51 -1.05 2.86
C CYS A 164 9.91 -0.95 4.35
N ALA A 165 10.58 -1.98 4.89
CA ALA A 165 11.05 -2.05 6.28
C ALA A 165 12.18 -1.06 6.63
N ASP A 166 12.81 -0.43 5.63
CA ASP A 166 13.81 0.60 5.85
C ASP A 166 13.17 1.92 6.27
N CYS A 167 11.92 2.16 5.83
CA CYS A 167 11.11 3.30 6.23
C CYS A 167 10.13 2.93 7.34
N HIS A 168 9.24 1.95 7.09
CA HIS A 168 8.23 1.55 8.05
C HIS A 168 8.83 1.00 9.34
N THR A 169 8.21 1.34 10.45
CA THR A 169 8.62 0.89 11.77
C THR A 169 7.83 -0.34 12.22
N SER A 170 8.26 -0.96 13.32
CA SER A 170 7.50 -2.07 13.90
C SER A 170 6.09 -1.64 14.29
N ILE A 171 5.90 -0.39 14.73
CA ILE A 171 4.60 0.12 15.16
C ILE A 171 3.69 0.38 13.95
N ASP A 172 4.24 0.86 12.84
CA ASP A 172 3.48 1.03 11.60
C ASP A 172 2.87 -0.30 11.11
N VAL A 173 3.62 -1.41 11.27
CA VAL A 173 3.29 -2.72 10.70
C VAL A 173 2.58 -3.65 11.70
N HIS A 174 3.09 -3.79 12.92
CA HIS A 174 2.49 -4.65 13.97
C HIS A 174 1.34 -3.96 14.71
N GLY A 175 1.21 -2.64 14.56
CA GLY A 175 0.25 -1.82 15.29
C GLY A 175 0.76 -1.42 16.68
N ASP A 176 0.14 -0.38 17.23
CA ASP A 176 0.36 0.14 18.59
C ASP A 176 -0.89 0.00 19.48
N GLY A 177 -1.89 -0.75 19.02
CA GLY A 177 -3.16 -0.92 19.72
C GLY A 177 -4.14 0.26 19.60
N ASN A 178 -3.82 1.28 18.80
CA ASN A 178 -4.70 2.41 18.55
C ASN A 178 -5.44 2.26 17.22
N ILE A 179 -6.67 2.78 17.16
CA ILE A 179 -7.39 2.97 15.89
C ILE A 179 -7.32 4.43 15.49
N TYR A 180 -6.85 4.63 14.27
CA TYR A 180 -6.75 5.93 13.66
C TYR A 180 -7.90 6.16 12.68
N PRO A 181 -8.42 7.39 12.59
CA PRO A 181 -9.44 7.75 11.59
C PRO A 181 -8.92 7.68 10.15
N THR A 182 -7.59 7.65 9.96
CA THR A 182 -6.96 7.54 8.65
C THR A 182 -5.56 6.92 8.78
N THR A 183 -5.12 6.23 7.74
CA THR A 183 -3.77 5.63 7.69
C THR A 183 -2.66 6.68 7.80
N PHE A 184 -2.93 7.94 7.43
CA PHE A 184 -1.99 9.04 7.61
C PHE A 184 -1.66 9.32 9.07
N TYR A 185 -2.54 8.95 9.99
CA TYR A 185 -2.29 9.11 11.42
C TYR A 185 -1.70 7.85 12.03
N GLN A 186 -1.70 6.72 11.34
CA GLN A 186 -1.05 5.51 11.81
C GLN A 186 0.46 5.55 11.49
N VAL A 187 0.81 5.90 10.26
CA VAL A 187 2.21 5.95 9.80
C VAL A 187 2.99 7.05 10.50
N GLU A 188 4.04 6.68 11.21
CA GLU A 188 4.88 7.64 11.93
C GLU A 188 5.90 8.35 11.04
N VAL A 189 6.44 7.65 10.05
CA VAL A 189 7.53 8.17 9.22
C VAL A 189 7.04 9.19 8.19
N SER A 190 7.80 10.27 8.08
CA SER A 190 7.67 11.35 7.11
C SER A 190 9.01 11.62 6.42
N CYS A 191 8.99 12.35 5.30
CA CYS A 191 10.21 12.75 4.59
C CYS A 191 11.18 13.53 5.49
N TYR A 192 10.63 14.34 6.41
CA TYR A 192 11.38 15.18 7.34
C TYR A 192 12.19 14.37 8.35
N ASP A 193 11.80 13.12 8.64
CA ASP A 193 12.49 12.25 9.62
C ASP A 193 13.87 11.81 9.14
N CYS A 194 14.09 11.80 7.82
CA CYS A 194 15.39 11.53 7.21
C CYS A 194 16.02 12.79 6.61
N HIS A 195 15.25 13.61 5.90
CA HIS A 195 15.81 14.67 5.06
C HIS A 195 15.92 16.03 5.78
N GLY A 196 15.16 16.24 6.86
CA GLY A 196 15.02 17.55 7.51
C GLY A 196 14.27 18.56 6.64
N THR A 197 14.55 19.84 6.83
CA THR A 197 14.15 20.97 5.98
C THR A 197 15.40 21.68 5.43
N PRO A 198 15.26 22.64 4.51
CA PRO A 198 16.38 23.48 4.06
C PRO A 198 17.05 24.31 5.17
N GLU A 199 16.41 24.47 6.32
CA GLU A 199 16.89 25.24 7.46
C GLU A 199 17.35 24.36 8.63
N GLN A 200 16.74 23.18 8.80
CA GLN A 200 16.94 22.33 9.97
C GLN A 200 17.24 20.88 9.57
N TYR A 201 18.21 20.26 10.24
CA TYR A 201 18.45 18.82 10.14
C TYR A 201 17.28 18.02 10.73
N PRO A 202 17.08 16.75 10.34
CA PRO A 202 16.00 15.92 10.89
C PRO A 202 15.99 15.81 12.42
N TRP A 203 17.17 15.85 13.07
CA TRP A 203 17.33 15.81 14.53
C TRP A 203 17.20 17.18 15.22
N GLU A 204 17.04 18.27 14.48
CA GLU A 204 16.80 19.63 15.03
C GLU A 204 15.31 19.99 15.03
N LEU A 205 14.49 19.22 14.31
CA LEU A 205 13.05 19.45 14.23
C LEU A 205 12.34 19.05 15.53
N PRO A 206 11.20 19.66 15.86
CA PRO A 206 10.42 19.25 17.02
C PRO A 206 9.68 17.93 16.80
N VAL A 207 9.32 17.27 17.90
CA VAL A 207 8.38 16.13 17.89
C VAL A 207 7.07 16.56 17.22
N GLY A 208 6.46 15.66 16.45
CA GLY A 208 5.27 15.95 15.67
C GLY A 208 5.52 16.72 14.37
N TYR A 209 6.74 17.22 14.11
CA TYR A 209 6.98 17.87 12.82
C TYR A 209 6.86 16.88 11.67
N GLY A 210 5.85 17.10 10.81
CA GLY A 210 5.50 16.22 9.71
C GLY A 210 4.46 15.15 10.05
N THR A 211 4.06 14.96 11.32
CA THR A 211 3.06 13.96 11.73
C THR A 211 2.06 14.55 12.76
N PRO A 212 0.74 14.40 12.56
CA PRO A 212 -0.26 15.05 13.42
C PRO A 212 -0.51 14.30 14.75
N VAL A 213 0.10 13.13 14.93
CA VAL A 213 -0.03 12.35 16.16
C VAL A 213 1.25 12.53 16.97
N THR A 214 1.16 13.34 18.01
CA THR A 214 2.23 13.51 18.99
C THR A 214 2.05 12.50 20.12
N LEU A 215 3.13 11.77 20.43
CA LEU A 215 3.31 11.13 21.72
C LEU A 215 4.26 12.00 22.54
N GLU A 216 4.23 11.87 23.86
CA GLU A 216 5.25 12.43 24.75
C GLU A 216 6.64 11.88 24.35
N GLY A 217 7.66 12.73 24.25
CA GLY A 217 9.01 12.32 23.87
C GLY A 217 9.87 13.48 23.34
N GLU A 218 11.11 13.15 22.95
CA GLU A 218 12.05 14.06 22.30
C GLU A 218 12.33 13.61 20.86
N ARG A 219 12.57 14.55 19.96
CA ARG A 219 13.13 14.31 18.62
C ARG A 219 14.61 14.66 18.67
N GLY A 220 15.41 13.95 17.90
CA GLY A 220 16.85 14.15 17.93
C GLY A 220 17.59 12.89 17.53
N SER A 221 18.55 12.52 18.37
CA SER A 221 19.44 11.40 18.14
C SER A 221 19.65 10.60 19.42
N TYR A 222 19.68 9.28 19.29
CA TYR A 222 19.92 8.34 20.38
C TYR A 222 21.29 7.69 20.22
N LYS A 223 22.12 7.70 21.28
CA LYS A 223 23.45 7.08 21.26
C LYS A 223 23.43 5.74 21.99
N ALA A 224 23.87 4.68 21.30
CA ALA A 224 24.05 3.36 21.88
C ALA A 224 25.13 2.57 21.16
N GLY A 225 25.99 1.87 21.92
CA GLY A 225 27.03 1.00 21.37
C GLY A 225 28.03 1.71 20.44
N GLY A 226 28.40 2.96 20.76
CA GLY A 226 29.31 3.77 19.95
C GLY A 226 28.71 4.30 18.64
N LYS A 227 27.41 4.07 18.40
CA LYS A 227 26.67 4.59 17.24
C LYS A 227 25.62 5.60 17.69
N GLU A 228 25.26 6.49 16.78
CA GLU A 228 24.21 7.47 16.95
C GLU A 228 23.10 7.22 15.92
N TYR A 229 21.86 7.19 16.38
CA TYR A 229 20.68 6.82 15.58
C TYR A 229 19.68 7.97 15.53
N LEU A 230 18.94 8.07 14.43
CA LEU A 230 17.85 9.05 14.33
C LEU A 230 16.62 8.60 15.11
N ILE A 231 15.91 9.58 15.65
CA ILE A 231 14.62 9.43 16.32
C ILE A 231 13.53 9.99 15.40
N THR A 232 12.46 9.23 15.17
CA THR A 232 11.33 9.64 14.33
C THR A 232 10.55 10.81 14.93
N SER A 233 9.67 11.41 14.13
CA SER A 233 8.73 12.45 14.60
C SER A 233 7.80 12.03 15.74
N ARG A 234 7.73 10.73 16.10
CA ARG A 234 7.00 10.21 17.27
C ARG A 234 7.87 9.80 18.45
N GLY A 235 9.18 10.05 18.39
CA GLY A 235 10.09 9.71 19.49
C GLY A 235 10.64 8.28 19.44
N ASN A 236 10.42 7.52 18.36
CA ASN A 236 10.93 6.16 18.23
C ASN A 236 12.32 6.12 17.60
N VAL A 237 13.23 5.32 18.16
CA VAL A 237 14.56 5.11 17.60
C VAL A 237 14.47 4.20 16.38
N LYS A 238 15.02 4.64 15.23
CA LYS A 238 15.16 3.77 14.05
C LYS A 238 16.56 3.19 13.98
N ALA A 239 16.69 1.93 14.40
CA ALA A 239 18.00 1.26 14.55
C ALA A 239 18.84 1.14 13.27
N ASN A 240 18.26 1.37 12.08
CA ASN A 240 18.98 1.35 10.81
C ASN A 240 19.17 2.74 10.19
N TRP A 241 18.82 3.81 10.90
CA TRP A 241 19.10 5.19 10.50
C TRP A 241 20.20 5.74 11.40
N CYS A 242 21.41 5.78 10.87
CA CYS A 242 22.61 6.18 11.62
C CYS A 242 23.00 7.62 11.31
N ARG A 243 23.44 8.36 12.31
CA ARG A 243 23.98 9.70 12.20
C ARG A 243 25.49 9.69 12.41
N GLU A 244 26.19 10.48 11.60
CA GLU A 244 27.61 10.77 11.73
C GLU A 244 27.79 12.28 11.56
N LYS A 245 27.91 13.02 12.68
CA LYS A 245 28.00 14.49 12.71
C LYS A 245 26.80 15.17 12.02
N GLU A 246 27.02 15.77 10.85
CA GLU A 246 26.04 16.50 10.02
C GLU A 246 25.54 15.67 8.83
N GLN A 247 25.76 14.36 8.87
CA GLN A 247 25.33 13.42 7.87
C GLN A 247 24.53 12.29 8.50
N ALA A 248 23.59 11.73 7.74
CA ALA A 248 22.88 10.53 8.13
C ALA A 248 22.83 9.50 7.00
N TYR A 249 22.65 8.25 7.38
CA TYR A 249 22.65 7.09 6.50
C TYR A 249 21.50 6.16 6.87
N VAL A 250 20.86 5.59 5.85
CA VAL A 250 20.02 4.40 6.04
C VAL A 250 20.85 3.19 5.70
N ILE A 251 20.93 2.22 6.59
CA ILE A 251 21.47 0.89 6.29
C ILE A 251 20.27 0.01 5.94
N SER A 252 20.21 -0.51 4.72
CA SER A 252 19.08 -1.37 4.35
C SER A 252 19.08 -2.62 5.21
N ARG A 253 17.94 -2.94 5.83
CA ARG A 253 17.75 -4.16 6.63
C ARG A 253 17.77 -5.42 5.78
N TYR A 254 17.43 -5.29 4.50
CA TYR A 254 17.43 -6.41 3.57
C TYR A 254 18.79 -6.60 2.91
N THR A 255 19.34 -5.55 2.29
CA THR A 255 20.57 -5.67 1.49
C THR A 255 21.86 -5.39 2.27
N GLY A 256 21.77 -4.79 3.47
CA GLY A 256 22.92 -4.30 4.22
C GLY A 256 23.58 -3.05 3.62
N LYS A 257 23.12 -2.58 2.46
CA LYS A 257 23.72 -1.44 1.76
C LYS A 257 23.56 -0.15 2.57
N LYS A 258 24.65 0.62 2.66
CA LYS A 258 24.67 1.95 3.32
C LYS A 258 24.28 3.02 2.30
N HIS A 259 23.15 3.68 2.53
CA HIS A 259 22.61 4.76 1.70
C HIS A 259 22.83 6.10 2.38
N ARG A 260 23.57 7.02 1.76
CA ARG A 260 23.72 8.39 2.24
C ARG A 260 22.41 9.16 2.04
N ILE A 261 21.91 9.82 3.08
CA ILE A 261 20.69 10.60 3.00
C ILE A 261 21.02 12.02 2.51
N PRO A 262 20.33 12.53 1.47
CA PRO A 262 20.42 13.95 1.11
C PRO A 262 19.84 14.84 2.21
N MET A 263 20.69 15.46 3.03
CA MET A 263 20.29 16.47 4.02
C MET A 263 19.89 17.77 3.30
N LEU A 264 18.63 18.21 3.44
CA LEU A 264 18.15 19.41 2.74
C LEU A 264 18.88 20.68 3.19
N LYS A 265 19.18 20.81 4.48
CA LYS A 265 20.00 21.90 5.03
C LYS A 265 21.37 22.03 4.36
N ASN A 266 22.03 20.90 4.08
CA ASN A 266 23.33 20.90 3.39
C ASN A 266 23.16 21.27 1.92
N VAL A 267 22.12 20.77 1.25
CA VAL A 267 21.82 21.13 -0.14
C VAL A 267 21.57 22.64 -0.25
N ASN A 268 20.85 23.22 0.70
CA ASN A 268 20.52 24.64 0.72
C ASN A 268 21.74 25.53 1.03
N SER A 269 22.42 25.29 2.15
CA SER A 269 23.58 26.09 2.58
C SER A 269 24.76 26.06 1.61
N THR A 270 24.89 25.00 0.82
CA THR A 270 25.96 24.85 -0.18
C THR A 270 25.50 25.08 -1.62
N ASP A 271 24.25 25.51 -1.82
CA ASP A 271 23.61 25.74 -3.12
C ASP A 271 23.76 24.57 -4.13
N ARG A 272 23.58 23.34 -3.64
CA ARG A 272 23.77 22.09 -4.43
C ARG A 272 22.48 21.52 -5.01
N PHE A 273 21.46 22.34 -5.19
CA PHE A 273 20.22 21.90 -5.83
C PHE A 273 20.51 21.36 -7.23
N LYS A 274 19.81 20.28 -7.61
CA LYS A 274 19.99 19.67 -8.94
C LYS A 274 19.36 20.48 -10.06
N THR A 275 18.36 21.29 -9.75
CA THR A 275 17.64 22.14 -10.69
C THR A 275 17.32 23.48 -10.05
N GLN A 276 17.20 24.52 -10.89
CA GLN A 276 16.78 25.85 -10.43
C GLN A 276 15.35 25.82 -9.88
N GLN A 277 14.44 25.06 -10.52
CA GLN A 277 13.09 24.87 -10.03
C GLN A 277 13.08 24.25 -8.62
N GLY A 278 13.94 23.26 -8.37
CA GLY A 278 14.07 22.64 -7.05
C GLY A 278 14.52 23.64 -5.97
N LYS A 279 15.48 24.51 -6.29
CA LYS A 279 15.90 25.60 -5.39
C LYS A 279 14.76 26.56 -5.09
N VAL A 280 14.07 27.05 -6.12
CA VAL A 280 12.96 27.99 -5.96
C VAL A 280 11.84 27.36 -5.14
N ALA A 281 11.42 26.14 -5.50
CA ALA A 281 10.32 25.46 -4.86
C ALA A 281 10.58 25.11 -3.39
N MET A 282 11.81 24.68 -3.05
CA MET A 282 12.13 24.22 -1.70
C MET A 282 12.68 25.32 -0.79
N ALA A 283 13.52 26.22 -1.30
CA ALA A 283 14.24 27.19 -0.46
C ALA A 283 13.80 28.64 -0.64
N SER A 284 13.17 29.01 -1.76
CA SER A 284 12.75 30.40 -2.01
C SER A 284 11.27 30.65 -1.74
N ILE A 285 10.44 29.61 -1.73
CA ILE A 285 8.98 29.70 -1.49
C ILE A 285 8.63 28.84 -0.26
N PRO A 286 8.64 29.42 0.96
CA PRO A 286 8.40 28.67 2.21
C PRO A 286 7.05 27.93 2.21
N GLY A 287 6.04 28.52 1.56
CA GLY A 287 4.69 27.97 1.48
C GLY A 287 4.62 26.54 0.94
N HIS A 288 5.54 26.11 0.06
CA HIS A 288 5.53 24.73 -0.42
C HIS A 288 5.87 23.72 0.68
N ILE A 289 6.87 24.00 1.51
CA ILE A 289 7.26 23.10 2.61
C ILE A 289 6.19 23.10 3.71
N GLU A 290 5.63 24.27 4.00
CA GLU A 290 4.61 24.45 5.03
C GLU A 290 3.29 23.79 4.64
N GLN A 291 2.86 23.94 3.38
CA GLN A 291 1.52 23.61 2.93
C GLN A 291 1.42 22.36 2.08
N MET A 292 2.52 21.77 1.62
CA MET A 292 2.50 20.60 0.74
C MET A 292 3.26 19.43 1.34
N GLU A 293 2.83 18.23 0.96
CA GLU A 293 3.59 17.02 1.16
C GLU A 293 4.69 16.92 0.10
N CYS A 294 5.89 16.47 0.47
CA CYS A 294 7.01 16.36 -0.49
C CYS A 294 6.64 15.48 -1.70
N TYR A 295 5.88 14.41 -1.44
CA TYR A 295 5.44 13.48 -2.47
C TYR A 295 4.33 14.04 -3.39
N ALA A 296 3.77 15.22 -3.11
CA ALA A 296 2.93 15.96 -4.07
C ALA A 296 3.74 16.46 -5.27
N CYS A 297 5.01 16.78 -5.05
CA CYS A 297 5.96 17.21 -6.07
C CYS A 297 6.82 16.03 -6.57
N HIS A 298 7.25 15.15 -5.67
CA HIS A 298 8.19 14.07 -6.01
C HIS A 298 7.53 12.81 -6.59
N SER A 299 6.22 12.62 -6.49
CA SER A 299 5.54 11.48 -7.14
C SER A 299 5.06 11.87 -8.53
N THR A 300 5.77 11.41 -9.57
CA THR A 300 5.49 11.80 -10.97
C THR A 300 4.44 10.94 -11.66
N TRP A 301 3.89 9.97 -10.95
CA TRP A 301 2.78 9.14 -11.43
C TRP A 301 2.04 8.54 -10.24
N ALA A 302 0.76 8.22 -10.39
CA ALA A 302 0.03 7.45 -9.41
C ALA A 302 -0.99 6.54 -10.10
N PRO A 303 -1.19 5.31 -9.61
CA PRO A 303 -2.22 4.43 -10.14
C PRO A 303 -3.60 5.03 -9.85
N GLN A 304 -4.34 5.34 -10.91
CA GLN A 304 -5.68 5.90 -10.83
C GLN A 304 -6.64 4.94 -11.51
N CYS A 305 -7.65 4.51 -10.77
CA CYS A 305 -8.51 3.41 -11.21
C CYS A 305 -9.98 3.82 -11.10
N PHE A 306 -10.57 4.28 -12.19
CA PHE A 306 -11.95 4.75 -12.25
C PHE A 306 -12.90 3.62 -12.66
N GLY A 307 -14.15 3.67 -12.20
CA GLY A 307 -15.19 2.80 -12.73
C GLY A 307 -15.07 1.33 -12.33
N CYS A 308 -14.88 1.00 -11.05
CA CYS A 308 -14.70 -0.38 -10.61
C CYS A 308 -16.04 -1.11 -10.60
N HIS A 309 -16.32 -2.00 -11.56
CA HIS A 309 -17.55 -2.81 -11.51
C HIS A 309 -17.30 -4.11 -10.77
N MET A 310 -18.22 -4.42 -9.87
CA MET A 310 -18.19 -5.58 -9.00
C MET A 310 -19.50 -6.33 -9.16
N GLN A 311 -19.43 -7.56 -9.69
CA GLN A 311 -20.59 -8.45 -9.76
C GLN A 311 -20.45 -9.55 -8.73
N TYR A 312 -21.38 -9.60 -7.78
CA TYR A 312 -21.49 -10.68 -6.82
C TYR A 312 -22.63 -11.63 -7.23
N ASP A 313 -22.29 -12.89 -7.45
CA ASP A 313 -23.20 -13.93 -7.91
C ASP A 313 -23.34 -15.02 -6.85
N ARG A 314 -24.55 -15.17 -6.32
CA ARG A 314 -24.89 -16.18 -5.30
C ARG A 314 -24.86 -17.61 -5.81
N ARG A 315 -24.84 -17.84 -7.12
CA ARG A 315 -24.81 -19.20 -7.71
C ARG A 315 -23.41 -19.78 -7.76
N VAL A 316 -22.39 -18.92 -7.69
CA VAL A 316 -20.98 -19.32 -7.75
C VAL A 316 -20.46 -19.58 -6.34
N LYS A 317 -19.65 -20.63 -6.17
CA LYS A 317 -18.96 -20.88 -4.91
C LYS A 317 -17.71 -20.02 -4.82
N GLY A 318 -17.52 -19.38 -3.67
CA GLY A 318 -16.33 -18.59 -3.35
C GLY A 318 -15.79 -18.95 -1.98
N THR A 319 -14.49 -18.73 -1.80
CA THR A 319 -13.83 -18.95 -0.52
C THR A 319 -14.31 -17.94 0.51
N ASP A 320 -14.79 -18.38 1.68
CA ASP A 320 -14.91 -17.49 2.85
C ASP A 320 -13.57 -17.42 3.58
N TRP A 321 -12.83 -16.34 3.38
CA TRP A 321 -11.49 -16.18 3.96
C TRP A 321 -11.51 -15.94 5.47
N VAL A 322 -12.59 -15.40 6.01
CA VAL A 322 -12.74 -15.22 7.46
C VAL A 322 -12.97 -16.56 8.13
N THR A 323 -13.81 -17.42 7.54
CA THR A 323 -14.01 -18.78 8.07
C THR A 323 -12.77 -19.66 7.84
N THR A 324 -12.16 -19.60 6.65
CA THR A 324 -10.93 -20.32 6.30
C THR A 324 -9.81 -20.05 7.30
N SER A 325 -9.58 -18.77 7.64
CA SER A 325 -8.52 -18.38 8.60
C SER A 325 -8.67 -18.97 10.00
N LYS A 326 -9.86 -19.46 10.37
CA LYS A 326 -10.13 -20.10 11.66
C LYS A 326 -10.02 -21.62 11.61
N LYS A 327 -10.11 -22.22 10.44
CA LYS A 327 -10.01 -23.69 10.25
C LYS A 327 -8.57 -24.09 10.04
N VAL A 328 -7.82 -24.06 11.14
CA VAL A 328 -6.38 -24.35 11.14
C VAL A 328 -6.15 -25.76 11.65
N ASP A 329 -5.36 -26.54 10.90
CA ASP A 329 -4.86 -27.83 11.38
C ASP A 329 -3.88 -27.59 12.55
N PRO A 330 -4.12 -28.19 13.73
CA PRO A 330 -3.32 -27.89 14.93
C PRO A 330 -1.89 -28.43 14.88
N LYS A 331 -1.59 -29.38 13.98
CA LYS A 331 -0.24 -29.96 13.84
C LYS A 331 0.59 -29.19 12.81
N THR A 332 -0.02 -28.81 11.71
CA THR A 332 0.68 -28.21 10.56
C THR A 332 0.52 -26.69 10.49
N GLY A 333 -0.47 -26.12 11.17
CA GLY A 333 -0.80 -24.70 11.10
C GLY A 333 -1.47 -24.27 9.78
N ARG A 334 -1.81 -25.23 8.90
CA ARG A 334 -2.41 -24.95 7.58
C ARG A 334 -3.89 -24.67 7.66
N GLN A 335 -4.37 -23.76 6.81
CA GLN A 335 -5.78 -23.42 6.72
C GLN A 335 -6.49 -24.39 5.77
N THR A 336 -7.67 -24.83 6.16
CA THR A 336 -8.57 -25.58 5.26
C THR A 336 -9.49 -24.60 4.55
N ILE A 337 -9.33 -24.48 3.22
CA ILE A 337 -10.17 -23.62 2.38
C ILE A 337 -11.64 -23.99 2.55
N THR A 338 -12.48 -23.00 2.86
CA THR A 338 -13.93 -23.16 2.92
C THR A 338 -14.61 -22.59 1.71
N GLU A 339 -15.45 -23.37 1.04
CA GLU A 339 -16.24 -22.92 -0.10
C GLU A 339 -17.72 -22.83 0.24
N GLU A 340 -18.31 -21.66 0.02
CA GLU A 340 -19.74 -21.45 0.16
C GLU A 340 -20.28 -20.65 -1.04
N LEU A 341 -21.57 -20.77 -1.31
CA LEU A 341 -22.26 -19.98 -2.33
C LEU A 341 -22.05 -18.47 -2.12
N GLY A 342 -22.02 -17.73 -3.22
CA GLY A 342 -21.66 -16.31 -3.28
C GLY A 342 -20.18 -16.08 -3.54
N ASP A 343 -19.88 -15.49 -4.69
CA ASP A 343 -18.55 -14.94 -4.97
C ASP A 343 -18.60 -13.72 -5.89
N LEU A 344 -17.49 -12.98 -5.95
CA LEU A 344 -17.26 -11.92 -6.90
C LEU A 344 -16.84 -12.50 -8.26
N THR A 345 -17.79 -12.57 -9.20
CA THR A 345 -17.56 -13.15 -10.54
C THR A 345 -16.94 -12.16 -11.51
N ILE A 346 -17.14 -10.86 -11.30
CA ILE A 346 -16.54 -9.79 -12.11
C ILE A 346 -15.93 -8.76 -11.18
N GLU A 347 -14.66 -8.43 -11.44
CA GLU A 347 -13.95 -7.27 -10.92
C GLU A 347 -13.24 -6.61 -12.10
N ASN A 348 -13.89 -5.63 -12.73
CA ASN A 348 -13.28 -4.89 -13.84
C ASN A 348 -13.19 -3.40 -13.49
N ARG A 349 -12.40 -2.66 -14.28
CA ARG A 349 -12.29 -1.21 -14.16
C ARG A 349 -12.48 -0.60 -15.53
N SER A 350 -13.22 0.49 -15.59
CA SER A 350 -13.51 1.18 -16.86
C SER A 350 -12.34 1.99 -17.37
N PHE A 351 -11.46 2.48 -16.47
CA PHE A 351 -10.34 3.30 -16.88
C PHE A 351 -9.20 3.22 -15.86
N LEU A 352 -8.04 2.73 -16.29
CA LEU A 352 -6.81 2.83 -15.50
C LEU A 352 -5.88 3.91 -16.08
N ARG A 353 -5.29 4.74 -15.21
CA ARG A 353 -4.30 5.77 -15.58
C ARG A 353 -3.05 5.66 -14.72
N TRP A 354 -1.93 6.03 -15.32
CA TRP A 354 -0.61 6.13 -14.68
C TRP A 354 0.03 7.50 -14.94
N GLU A 355 -0.78 8.55 -14.78
CA GLU A 355 -0.39 9.94 -15.04
C GLU A 355 -0.29 10.75 -13.73
N ASN A 356 0.05 12.04 -13.85
CA ASN A 356 0.06 12.95 -12.71
C ASN A 356 -1.32 13.00 -12.03
N PRO A 357 -1.40 12.78 -10.71
CA PRO A 357 -2.65 12.79 -9.98
C PRO A 357 -3.15 14.22 -9.75
N ILE A 358 -4.47 14.33 -9.50
CA ILE A 358 -5.10 15.55 -8.99
C ILE A 358 -4.47 15.88 -7.63
N LEU A 359 -4.36 17.16 -7.29
CA LEU A 359 -3.91 17.60 -5.97
C LEU A 359 -5.10 18.06 -5.12
N GLY A 360 -5.00 17.84 -3.81
CA GLY A 360 -5.98 18.33 -2.84
C GLY A 360 -5.44 18.26 -1.42
N LYS A 361 -6.26 18.58 -0.42
CA LYS A 361 -5.82 18.62 0.98
C LYS A 361 -5.99 17.24 1.64
N ASN A 362 -4.96 16.74 2.29
CA ASN A 362 -5.03 15.53 3.10
C ASN A 362 -5.56 15.83 4.52
N PHE A 363 -5.69 14.77 5.32
CA PHE A 363 -6.08 14.86 6.73
C PHE A 363 -5.07 15.61 7.62
N ARG A 364 -3.84 15.88 7.15
CA ARG A 364 -2.84 16.72 7.84
C ARG A 364 -2.95 18.20 7.43
N GLY A 365 -3.91 18.58 6.59
CA GLY A 365 -4.06 19.94 6.06
C GLY A 365 -3.03 20.30 4.98
N LYS A 366 -2.26 19.33 4.47
CA LYS A 366 -1.25 19.54 3.41
C LYS A 366 -1.75 19.14 2.04
N VAL A 367 -1.28 19.82 1.01
CA VAL A 367 -1.53 19.48 -0.40
C VAL A 367 -0.84 18.15 -0.72
N THR A 368 -1.60 17.22 -1.27
CA THR A 368 -1.21 15.83 -1.53
C THR A 368 -1.78 15.38 -2.87
N PRO A 369 -1.22 14.33 -3.49
CA PRO A 369 -1.91 13.54 -4.50
C PRO A 369 -3.24 12.97 -3.98
N LEU A 370 -4.26 13.11 -4.81
CA LEU A 370 -5.56 12.45 -4.69
C LEU A 370 -5.71 11.43 -5.82
N VAL A 371 -6.13 10.23 -5.50
CA VAL A 371 -6.45 9.17 -6.48
C VAL A 371 -7.86 8.65 -6.25
N PRO A 372 -8.51 8.08 -7.28
CA PRO A 372 -9.76 7.35 -7.08
C PRO A 372 -9.62 6.29 -6.00
N GLY A 373 -10.52 6.31 -5.02
CA GLY A 373 -10.72 5.17 -4.13
C GLY A 373 -11.29 3.95 -4.89
N CYS A 374 -11.77 2.96 -4.16
CA CYS A 374 -12.62 1.94 -4.79
C CYS A 374 -13.96 2.60 -5.13
N GLN A 375 -14.14 3.01 -6.40
CA GLN A 375 -15.41 3.54 -6.92
C GLN A 375 -16.25 2.38 -7.43
N VAL A 376 -17.06 1.78 -6.57
CA VAL A 376 -17.74 0.50 -6.80
C VAL A 376 -19.10 0.68 -7.47
N PHE A 377 -19.26 0.05 -8.62
CA PHE A 377 -20.51 -0.12 -9.36
C PHE A 377 -20.96 -1.57 -9.12
N TYR A 378 -21.93 -1.74 -8.23
CA TYR A 378 -22.26 -3.04 -7.69
C TYR A 378 -23.45 -3.70 -8.39
N THR A 379 -23.26 -4.94 -8.82
CA THR A 379 -24.32 -5.80 -9.35
C THR A 379 -24.47 -7.01 -8.44
N PHE A 380 -25.71 -7.30 -8.04
CA PHE A 380 -26.06 -8.47 -7.22
C PHE A 380 -26.97 -9.42 -7.99
N ILE A 381 -26.57 -10.68 -8.07
CA ILE A 381 -27.33 -11.78 -8.68
C ILE A 381 -27.70 -12.77 -7.57
N ASP A 382 -29.00 -13.04 -7.43
CA ASP A 382 -29.53 -13.98 -6.44
C ASP A 382 -29.30 -15.45 -6.84
N GLU A 383 -29.63 -16.39 -5.95
CA GLU A 383 -29.46 -17.83 -6.18
C GLU A 383 -30.31 -18.37 -7.34
N LYS A 384 -31.36 -17.63 -7.75
CA LYS A 384 -32.22 -17.97 -8.90
C LYS A 384 -31.69 -17.34 -10.20
N GLY A 385 -30.62 -16.55 -10.15
CA GLY A 385 -30.05 -15.85 -11.30
C GLY A 385 -30.71 -14.50 -11.61
N ASN A 386 -31.58 -13.99 -10.75
CA ASN A 386 -32.19 -12.68 -10.95
C ASN A 386 -31.23 -11.58 -10.52
N ILE A 387 -31.09 -10.55 -11.36
CA ILE A 387 -30.36 -9.34 -11.02
C ILE A 387 -31.26 -8.50 -10.09
N LYS A 388 -30.89 -8.38 -8.81
CA LYS A 388 -31.63 -7.51 -7.85
C LYS A 388 -31.04 -6.11 -7.72
N ALA A 389 -29.78 -5.95 -8.11
CA ALA A 389 -29.13 -4.66 -8.27
C ALA A 389 -28.25 -4.71 -9.50
N LEU A 390 -28.31 -3.66 -10.32
CA LEU A 390 -27.51 -3.51 -11.54
C LEU A 390 -26.74 -2.21 -11.46
N ASN A 391 -25.40 -2.29 -11.45
CA ASN A 391 -24.49 -1.14 -11.42
C ASN A 391 -24.87 -0.09 -10.37
N LYS A 392 -25.33 -0.56 -9.21
CA LYS A 392 -25.79 0.29 -8.11
C LYS A 392 -24.60 0.89 -7.40
N PHE A 393 -24.73 2.16 -7.03
CA PHE A 393 -23.79 2.81 -6.13
C PHE A 393 -24.39 2.96 -4.75
N TYR A 394 -23.57 2.74 -3.74
CA TYR A 394 -23.96 2.99 -2.36
C TYR A 394 -23.60 4.41 -1.94
N LYS A 395 -24.40 4.94 -1.02
CA LYS A 395 -24.07 6.12 -0.26
C LYS A 395 -23.59 5.68 1.11
N THR A 396 -22.58 6.37 1.61
CA THR A 396 -22.15 6.25 3.00
C THR A 396 -23.29 6.65 3.95
N SER A 397 -23.20 6.25 5.21
CA SER A 397 -24.17 6.64 6.26
C SER A 397 -24.26 8.17 6.45
N THR A 398 -23.24 8.92 6.01
CA THR A 398 -23.20 10.39 6.05
C THR A 398 -23.67 11.05 4.75
N GLY A 399 -24.22 10.29 3.81
CA GLY A 399 -24.84 10.82 2.59
C GLY A 399 -23.90 11.05 1.40
N HIS A 400 -22.60 10.78 1.55
CA HIS A 400 -21.63 10.88 0.44
C HIS A 400 -21.73 9.68 -0.50
N ASN A 401 -21.67 9.94 -1.81
CA ASN A 401 -21.61 8.88 -2.82
C ASN A 401 -20.23 8.17 -2.78
N ASP A 402 -20.22 6.91 -3.18
CA ASP A 402 -19.00 6.08 -3.23
C ASP A 402 -17.90 6.55 -4.21
N PRO A 403 -18.21 7.18 -5.37
CA PRO A 403 -17.18 7.76 -6.23
C PRO A 403 -16.46 8.92 -5.54
N THR A 404 -15.36 8.60 -4.85
CA THR A 404 -14.55 9.55 -4.09
C THR A 404 -13.09 9.49 -4.52
N LEU A 405 -12.39 10.59 -4.27
CA LEU A 405 -10.93 10.66 -4.36
C LEU A 405 -10.37 10.59 -2.94
N ALA A 406 -9.36 9.75 -2.75
CA ALA A 406 -8.68 9.59 -1.48
C ALA A 406 -7.25 10.16 -1.53
N PRO A 407 -6.80 10.85 -0.48
CA PRO A 407 -5.40 11.23 -0.36
C PRO A 407 -4.53 9.98 -0.25
N LEU A 408 -3.39 10.01 -0.93
CA LEU A 408 -2.45 8.88 -1.01
C LEU A 408 -1.01 9.39 -1.12
N ASN A 409 -0.06 8.72 -0.45
CA ASN A 409 1.34 8.71 -0.90
C ASN A 409 1.48 7.60 -1.95
N PRO A 410 1.71 7.94 -3.24
CA PRO A 410 1.75 6.95 -4.32
C PRO A 410 2.88 5.92 -4.22
N HIS A 411 3.92 6.18 -3.41
CA HIS A 411 5.15 5.38 -3.38
C HIS A 411 5.79 5.26 -4.76
N SER A 412 5.88 6.38 -5.45
CA SER A 412 6.50 6.51 -6.77
C SER A 412 7.40 7.76 -6.80
N ALA A 413 8.05 8.03 -5.66
CA ALA A 413 8.89 9.21 -5.52
C ALA A 413 10.09 9.10 -6.47
N THR A 414 10.38 10.18 -7.20
CA THR A 414 11.50 10.20 -8.14
C THR A 414 12.42 11.39 -7.88
N LEU A 415 13.64 11.33 -8.44
CA LEU A 415 14.58 12.46 -8.40
C LEU A 415 14.04 13.69 -9.14
N ALA A 416 13.36 13.47 -10.27
CA ALA A 416 12.79 14.53 -11.07
C ALA A 416 11.39 14.84 -10.53
N ALA A 417 11.23 16.00 -9.91
CA ALA A 417 9.93 16.41 -9.41
C ALA A 417 9.02 16.89 -10.55
N ARG A 418 7.72 17.01 -10.28
CA ARG A 418 6.74 17.62 -11.19
C ARG A 418 7.15 19.07 -11.52
N THR A 419 6.85 19.52 -12.74
CA THR A 419 7.17 20.89 -13.15
C THR A 419 6.21 21.90 -12.53
N CYS A 420 6.58 23.18 -12.55
CA CYS A 420 5.71 24.25 -12.05
C CYS A 420 4.38 24.30 -12.84
N GLU A 421 4.44 24.12 -14.15
CA GLU A 421 3.30 24.14 -15.06
C GLU A 421 2.30 23.02 -14.73
N ASP A 422 2.81 21.84 -14.41
CA ASP A 422 1.99 20.69 -14.09
C ASP A 422 1.20 20.85 -12.77
N CYS A 423 1.59 21.79 -11.91
CA CYS A 423 0.87 22.13 -10.68
C CYS A 423 0.04 23.42 -10.80
N HIS A 424 0.63 24.49 -11.37
CA HIS A 424 0.05 25.83 -11.37
C HIS A 424 -0.75 26.18 -12.62
N THR A 425 -0.58 25.43 -13.72
CA THR A 425 -1.26 25.70 -14.99
C THR A 425 -2.13 24.55 -15.46
N ASN A 426 -1.95 23.35 -14.89
CA ASN A 426 -2.73 22.17 -15.23
C ASN A 426 -4.10 22.17 -14.50
N PRO A 427 -5.23 22.32 -15.22
CA PRO A 427 -6.55 22.35 -14.60
C PRO A 427 -6.90 21.06 -13.86
N LYS A 428 -6.39 19.91 -14.32
CA LYS A 428 -6.57 18.63 -13.63
C LYS A 428 -5.95 18.67 -12.24
N SER A 429 -4.69 19.09 -12.15
CA SER A 429 -3.96 19.18 -10.88
C SER A 429 -4.61 20.14 -9.90
N MET A 430 -5.16 21.26 -10.41
CA MET A 430 -5.89 22.26 -9.61
C MET A 430 -7.32 21.83 -9.22
N GLY A 431 -7.80 20.67 -9.70
CA GLY A 431 -9.13 20.16 -9.38
C GLY A 431 -10.26 20.69 -10.28
N TYR A 432 -9.96 21.43 -11.33
CA TYR A 432 -10.93 21.85 -12.36
C TYR A 432 -11.26 20.75 -13.38
N GLY A 433 -10.59 19.60 -13.27
CA GLY A 433 -10.77 18.45 -14.16
C GLY A 433 -9.94 18.54 -15.43
N THR A 434 -10.01 17.49 -16.25
CA THR A 434 -9.38 17.48 -17.56
C THR A 434 -10.33 18.16 -18.54
N GLY A 435 -9.97 19.35 -19.04
CA GLY A 435 -10.79 20.17 -19.95
C GLY A 435 -11.17 19.56 -21.31
N ASN A 436 -11.09 18.24 -21.46
CA ASN A 436 -11.57 17.49 -22.61
C ASN A 436 -12.89 16.80 -22.25
N SER A 437 -13.94 17.59 -22.06
CA SER A 437 -15.29 17.14 -22.36
C SER A 437 -15.64 17.62 -23.77
N ARG A 438 -15.23 16.85 -24.77
CA ARG A 438 -15.86 16.83 -26.09
C ARG A 438 -16.25 15.40 -26.39
#